data_AF-A0A183HQ63-F1
#
_entry.id   AF-A0A183HQ63-F1
#
_cell.length_a   1.000
_cell.length_b   1.000
_cell.length_c   1.000
_cell.angle_alpha   90.00
_cell.angle_beta   90.00
_cell.angle_gamma   90.00
#
_symmetry.space_group_name_H-M   'P 1'
#
loop_
_entity.id
_entity.type
_entity.pdbx_description
1 polymer ?
#
loop_
_entity_poly.entity_id
_entity_poly.type
_entity_poly.pdbx_seq_one_letter_code
_entity_poly.pdbx_strand_id
1 'polypeptide(L)'
;MFCFRYLTGLTRTGAAIQHVTDEVFSERRGARPLGSGVPRIVVVITDGRSQDNVMVPVQIAKMKEIQLFAVGVTNHALDSELEMIAGSKKRTFHVSAFEDLNARLRSAIQKVTCPSITRSALQPPMFHG
;
A
#
# COMPACT_ATOMS: atom_id res chain seq x y z
N MET A 1 15.65 2.62 20.76
CA MET A 1 14.95 3.64 19.93
C MET A 1 15.54 3.61 18.54
N PHE A 2 14.81 3.08 17.55
CA PHE A 2 15.26 3.11 16.15
C PHE A 2 14.94 4.49 15.56
N CYS A 3 15.95 5.33 15.37
CA CYS A 3 15.81 6.55 14.59
C CYS A 3 16.09 6.19 13.13
N PHE A 4 15.05 6.21 12.30
CA PHE A 4 15.24 6.17 10.85
C PHE A 4 15.88 7.50 10.44
N ARG A 5 17.06 7.42 9.83
CA ARG A 5 17.73 8.61 9.29
C ARG A 5 16.95 9.06 8.06
N TYR A 6 16.62 10.36 8.01
CA TYR A 6 16.13 10.96 6.78
C TYR A 6 17.25 10.95 5.76
N LEU A 7 17.05 10.18 4.68
CA LEU A 7 17.95 10.15 3.54
C LEU A 7 17.42 11.11 2.49
N THR A 8 18.22 12.09 2.11
CA THR A 8 17.88 13.05 1.06
C THR A 8 17.86 12.37 -0.30
N GLY A 9 17.01 12.81 -1.22
CA GLY A 9 16.99 12.28 -2.57
C GLY A 9 15.80 12.74 -3.40
N LEU A 10 15.60 12.09 -4.54
CA LEU A 10 14.46 12.27 -5.42
C LEU A 10 13.31 11.32 -5.03
N THR A 11 12.09 11.72 -5.32
CA THR A 11 10.84 10.94 -5.25
C THR A 11 10.77 9.89 -6.38
N ARG A 12 11.37 8.71 -6.16
CA ARG A 12 11.32 7.59 -7.13
C ARG A 12 10.28 6.54 -6.74
N THR A 13 9.02 6.92 -6.82
CA THR A 13 7.89 6.07 -6.39
C THR A 13 7.75 4.82 -7.25
N GLY A 14 8.03 4.92 -8.56
CA GLY A 14 7.97 3.78 -9.47
C GLY A 14 8.98 2.71 -9.09
N ALA A 15 10.24 3.10 -8.89
CA ALA A 15 11.30 2.19 -8.42
C ALA A 15 10.99 1.58 -7.05
N ALA A 16 10.41 2.36 -6.13
CA ALA A 16 10.01 1.85 -4.81
C ALA A 16 8.91 0.77 -4.91
N ILE A 17 7.88 1.01 -5.72
CA ILE A 17 6.81 0.02 -5.97
C ILE A 17 7.39 -1.24 -6.59
N GLN A 18 8.28 -1.11 -7.58
CA GLN A 18 8.94 -2.26 -8.21
C GLN A 18 9.73 -3.07 -7.18
N HIS A 19 10.54 -2.41 -6.35
CA HIS A 19 11.34 -3.07 -5.32
C HIS A 19 10.47 -3.83 -4.31
N VAL A 20 9.38 -3.23 -3.83
CA VAL A 20 8.46 -3.92 -2.92
C VAL A 20 7.82 -5.13 -3.58
N THR A 21 7.45 -5.00 -4.85
CA THR A 21 6.77 -6.02 -5.65
C THR A 21 7.64 -7.23 -5.97
N ASP A 22 8.94 -7.01 -6.18
CA ASP A 22 9.87 -8.08 -6.57
C ASP A 22 10.63 -8.68 -5.39
N GLU A 23 11.06 -7.83 -4.46
CA GLU A 23 11.88 -8.26 -3.34
C GLU A 23 11.06 -8.43 -2.08
N VAL A 24 10.39 -7.39 -1.60
CA VAL A 24 9.79 -7.38 -0.26
C VAL A 24 8.66 -8.39 -0.14
N PHE A 25 7.77 -8.49 -1.14
CA PHE A 25 6.71 -9.51 -1.16
C PHE A 25 7.15 -10.91 -1.62
N SER A 26 8.41 -11.26 -1.40
CA SER A 26 8.88 -12.63 -1.57
C SER A 26 8.63 -13.46 -0.29
N GLU A 27 8.25 -14.72 -0.45
CA GLU A 27 8.00 -15.63 0.68
C GLU A 27 9.26 -15.82 1.55
N ARG A 28 10.44 -15.84 0.92
CA ARG A 28 11.75 -15.86 1.60
C ARG A 28 11.96 -14.67 2.55
N ARG A 29 11.26 -13.55 2.34
CA ARG A 29 11.30 -12.35 3.19
C ARG A 29 10.06 -12.22 4.09
N GLY A 30 9.28 -13.28 4.20
CA GLY A 30 8.14 -13.36 5.13
C GLY A 30 6.78 -12.99 4.53
N ALA A 31 6.70 -12.77 3.21
CA ALA A 31 5.40 -12.60 2.57
C ALA A 31 4.57 -13.88 2.68
N ARG A 32 3.29 -13.74 3.01
CA ARG A 32 2.36 -14.89 3.01
C ARG A 32 2.15 -15.38 1.58
N PRO A 33 2.10 -16.71 1.33
CA PRO A 33 1.87 -17.25 -0.01
C PRO A 33 0.62 -16.68 -0.67
N LEU A 34 0.65 -16.56 -2.00
CA LEU A 34 -0.57 -16.23 -2.75
C LEU A 34 -1.64 -17.29 -2.49
N GLY A 35 -2.90 -16.86 -2.41
CA GLY A 35 -4.02 -17.77 -2.10
C GLY A 35 -4.17 -18.14 -0.61
N SER A 36 -3.32 -17.68 0.30
CA SER A 36 -3.47 -17.96 1.74
C SER A 36 -4.63 -17.20 2.42
N GLY A 37 -5.45 -16.48 1.65
CA GLY A 37 -6.51 -15.60 2.15
C GLY A 37 -6.02 -14.33 2.87
N VAL A 38 -4.71 -14.07 2.93
CA VAL A 38 -4.14 -12.89 3.58
C VAL A 38 -3.85 -11.83 2.52
N PRO A 39 -4.45 -10.63 2.59
CA PRO A 39 -4.22 -9.57 1.61
C PRO A 39 -2.81 -9.01 1.69
N ARG A 40 -2.20 -8.75 0.53
CA ARG A 40 -0.92 -8.02 0.42
C ARG A 40 -1.22 -6.55 0.15
N ILE A 41 -0.80 -5.68 1.06
CA ILE A 41 -1.15 -4.26 1.03
C ILE A 41 0.12 -3.42 1.01
N VAL A 42 0.18 -2.42 0.13
CA VAL A 42 1.19 -1.37 0.12
C VAL A 42 0.51 -0.04 0.33
N VAL A 43 1.02 0.74 1.29
CA VAL A 43 0.62 2.13 1.48
C VAL A 43 1.78 3.00 1.02
N VAL A 44 1.61 3.68 -0.10
CA VAL A 44 2.56 4.66 -0.62
C VAL A 44 2.26 6.00 0.02
N ILE A 45 3.25 6.59 0.69
CA ILE A 45 3.17 7.93 1.25
C ILE A 45 4.24 8.76 0.54
N THR A 46 3.82 9.84 -0.13
CA THR A 46 4.71 10.73 -0.88
C THR A 46 4.32 12.17 -0.64
N ASP A 47 5.30 13.05 -0.56
CA ASP A 47 5.10 14.49 -0.47
C ASP A 47 5.14 15.19 -1.83
N GLY A 48 5.55 14.49 -2.89
CA GLY A 48 5.73 15.06 -4.21
C GLY A 48 5.39 14.10 -5.35
N ARG A 49 5.35 14.65 -6.57
CA ARG A 49 5.27 13.89 -7.82
C ARG A 49 6.51 13.03 -8.02
N SER A 50 6.31 11.81 -8.51
CA SER A 50 7.39 10.92 -8.90
C SER A 50 8.24 11.49 -10.05
N GLN A 51 9.56 11.33 -10.00
CA GLN A 51 10.47 11.65 -11.11
C GLN A 51 10.82 10.43 -11.98
N ASP A 52 10.09 9.32 -11.80
CA ASP A 52 10.16 8.12 -12.63
C ASP A 52 8.75 7.62 -13.00
N ASN A 53 8.67 6.64 -13.92
CA ASN A 53 7.40 6.09 -14.37
C ASN A 53 6.79 5.17 -13.30
N VAL A 54 5.58 5.51 -12.84
CA VAL A 54 4.84 4.69 -11.87
C VAL A 54 3.89 3.67 -12.51
N MET A 55 3.49 3.84 -13.78
CA MET A 55 2.46 3.02 -14.42
C MET A 55 2.85 1.55 -14.50
N VAL A 56 4.04 1.25 -15.03
CA VAL A 56 4.48 -0.13 -15.23
C VAL A 56 4.63 -0.87 -13.90
N PRO A 57 5.34 -0.33 -12.88
CA PRO A 57 5.42 -0.96 -11.56
C PRO A 57 4.06 -1.18 -10.90
N VAL A 58 3.14 -0.21 -11.01
CA VAL A 58 1.78 -0.32 -10.48
C VAL A 58 1.00 -1.46 -11.14
N GLN A 59 1.14 -1.62 -12.47
CA GLN A 59 0.46 -2.70 -13.18
C GLN A 59 1.00 -4.08 -12.76
N ILE A 60 2.32 -4.21 -12.61
CA ILE A 60 2.96 -5.45 -12.16
C ILE A 60 2.52 -5.78 -10.71
N ALA A 61 2.47 -4.78 -9.83
CA ALA A 61 1.99 -4.96 -8.46
C ALA A 61 0.55 -5.50 -8.42
N LYS A 62 -0.35 -4.91 -9.23
CA LYS A 62 -1.74 -5.38 -9.36
C LYS A 62 -1.82 -6.82 -9.86
N MET A 63 -1.01 -7.19 -10.85
CA MET A 63 -0.96 -8.57 -11.37
C MET A 63 -0.48 -9.59 -10.32
N LYS A 64 0.33 -9.16 -9.35
CA LYS A 64 0.78 -9.98 -8.21
C LYS A 64 -0.17 -9.91 -7.01
N GLU A 65 -1.42 -9.49 -7.22
CA GLU A 65 -2.47 -9.35 -6.20
C GLU A 65 -2.08 -8.44 -5.01
N ILE A 66 -1.25 -7.43 -5.28
CA ILE A 66 -0.88 -6.42 -4.28
C ILE A 66 -1.87 -5.25 -4.39
N GLN A 67 -2.55 -4.95 -3.28
CA GLN A 67 -3.44 -3.82 -3.15
C GLN A 67 -2.67 -2.57 -2.77
N LEU A 68 -2.67 -1.58 -3.67
CA LEU A 68 -2.01 -0.30 -3.48
C LEU A 68 -2.96 0.75 -2.90
N PHE A 69 -2.44 1.52 -1.96
CA PHE A 69 -3.00 2.75 -1.41
C PHE A 69 -2.01 3.89 -1.64
N ALA A 70 -2.52 5.09 -1.85
CA ALA A 70 -1.69 6.26 -2.08
C ALA A 70 -2.10 7.41 -1.15
N VAL A 71 -1.11 8.04 -0.56
CA VAL A 71 -1.25 9.16 0.38
C VAL A 71 -0.34 10.29 -0.10
N GLY A 72 -0.94 11.37 -0.56
CA GLY A 72 -0.26 12.63 -0.81
C GLY A 72 -0.17 13.45 0.46
N VAL A 73 1.01 13.97 0.76
CA VAL A 73 1.23 14.97 1.80
C VAL A 73 1.64 16.26 1.13
N THR A 74 1.03 17.38 1.52
CA THR A 74 1.21 18.68 0.85
C THR A 74 0.65 18.73 -0.58
N ASN A 75 0.57 19.92 -1.16
CA ASN A 75 0.07 20.16 -2.52
C ASN A 75 1.07 19.82 -3.64
N HIS A 76 2.25 19.28 -3.32
CA HIS A 76 3.24 18.89 -4.34
C HIS A 76 3.00 17.48 -4.90
N ALA A 77 2.18 16.65 -4.23
CA ALA A 77 1.71 15.38 -4.76
C ALA A 77 0.57 15.59 -5.76
N LEU A 78 0.63 14.94 -6.92
CA LEU A 78 -0.41 15.05 -7.93
C LEU A 78 -1.52 14.03 -7.67
N ASP A 79 -2.75 14.50 -7.46
CA ASP A 79 -3.93 13.63 -7.25
C ASP A 79 -4.11 12.57 -8.34
N SER A 80 -3.84 12.93 -9.61
CA SER A 80 -3.91 12.00 -10.74
C SER A 80 -2.86 10.89 -10.65
N GLU A 81 -1.66 11.19 -10.16
CA GLU A 81 -0.61 10.18 -9.95
C GLU A 81 -0.94 9.29 -8.74
N LEU A 82 -1.47 9.87 -7.66
CA LEU A 82 -1.93 9.10 -6.51
C LEU A 82 -3.09 8.16 -6.86
N GLU A 83 -4.06 8.62 -7.67
CA GLU A 83 -5.15 7.78 -8.17
C GLU A 83 -4.65 6.68 -9.11
N MET A 84 -3.66 6.98 -9.95
CA MET A 84 -3.01 5.98 -10.79
C MET A 84 -2.35 4.87 -9.97
N ILE A 85 -1.60 5.24 -8.92
CA ILE A 85 -0.97 4.30 -7.98
C ILE A 85 -2.02 3.45 -7.28
N ALA A 86 -3.02 4.08 -6.65
CA ALA A 86 -4.05 3.37 -5.88
C ALA A 86 -5.02 2.58 -6.76
N GLY A 87 -5.19 2.97 -8.02
CA GLY A 87 -6.16 2.45 -8.97
C GLY A 87 -7.63 2.77 -8.65
N SER A 88 -7.89 3.64 -7.66
CA SER A 88 -9.24 4.09 -7.29
C SER A 88 -9.18 5.26 -6.30
N LYS A 89 -10.04 6.26 -6.49
CA LYS A 89 -10.25 7.36 -5.51
C LYS A 89 -10.55 6.89 -4.09
N LYS A 90 -11.16 5.71 -3.92
CA LYS A 90 -11.47 5.15 -2.58
C LYS A 90 -10.22 4.77 -1.77
N ARG A 91 -9.08 4.60 -2.44
CA ARG A 91 -7.78 4.24 -1.84
C ARG A 91 -6.74 5.35 -2.00
N THR A 92 -7.18 6.54 -2.39
CA THR A 92 -6.37 7.74 -2.52
C THR A 92 -6.72 8.70 -1.41
N PHE A 93 -5.71 9.18 -0.70
CA PHE A 93 -5.85 10.13 0.38
C PHE A 93 -4.90 11.29 0.16
N HIS A 94 -5.33 12.47 0.57
CA HIS A 94 -4.53 13.68 0.52
C HIS A 94 -4.64 14.41 1.85
N VAL A 95 -3.52 14.84 2.39
CA VAL A 95 -3.43 15.63 3.62
C VAL A 95 -2.59 16.88 3.40
N SER A 96 -2.96 17.97 4.05
CA SER A 96 -2.29 19.26 3.85
C SER A 96 -0.94 19.35 4.58
N ALA A 97 -0.80 18.62 5.70
CA ALA A 97 0.42 18.57 6.49
C ALA A 97 0.69 17.16 7.04
N PHE A 98 1.93 16.91 7.47
CA PHE A 98 2.33 15.60 8.02
C PHE A 98 1.65 15.29 9.36
N GLU A 99 1.27 16.32 10.12
CA GLU A 99 0.57 16.20 11.40
C GLU A 99 -0.85 15.62 11.22
N ASP A 100 -1.49 15.96 10.10
CA ASP A 100 -2.84 15.49 9.73
C ASP A 100 -2.87 14.01 9.36
N LEU A 101 -1.70 13.43 9.09
CA LEU A 101 -1.53 12.02 8.73
C LEU A 101 -2.13 11.13 9.83
N ASN A 102 -1.86 11.45 11.09
CA ASN A 102 -2.35 10.68 12.24
C ASN A 102 -3.87 10.73 12.39
N ALA A 103 -4.49 11.89 12.13
CA ALA A 103 -5.93 12.10 12.32
C ALA A 103 -6.76 11.42 11.22
N ARG A 104 -6.28 11.45 9.97
CA ARG A 104 -7.05 11.00 8.81
C ARG A 104 -6.74 9.57 8.40
N LEU A 105 -5.48 9.15 8.44
CA LEU A 105 -5.10 7.87 7.83
C LEU A 105 -5.35 6.67 8.70
N ARG A 106 -5.30 6.79 10.02
CA ARG A 106 -5.63 5.65 10.88
C ARG A 106 -7.02 5.09 10.56
N SER A 107 -8.05 5.91 10.65
CA SER A 107 -9.42 5.48 10.41
C SER A 107 -9.67 5.14 8.95
N ALA A 108 -9.11 5.90 8.01
CA ALA A 108 -9.35 5.71 6.58
C ALA A 108 -8.64 4.46 6.02
N ILE A 109 -7.38 4.23 6.41
CA ILE A 109 -6.67 3.01 6.06
C ILE A 109 -7.33 1.82 6.75
N GLN A 110 -7.54 1.86 8.07
CA GLN A 110 -8.16 0.74 8.80
C GLN A 110 -9.49 0.30 8.19
N LYS A 111 -10.36 1.24 7.81
CA LYS A 111 -11.66 0.93 7.21
C LYS A 111 -11.55 0.19 5.88
N VAL A 112 -10.47 0.39 5.12
CA VAL A 112 -10.32 -0.16 3.77
C VAL A 112 -9.34 -1.35 3.76
N THR A 113 -8.39 -1.42 4.69
CA THR A 113 -7.40 -2.50 4.80
C THR A 113 -7.87 -3.63 5.69
N CYS A 114 -8.76 -3.37 6.64
CA CYS A 114 -9.37 -4.39 7.49
C CYS A 114 -10.77 -4.69 6.94
N PRO A 115 -10.91 -5.59 5.96
CA PRO A 115 -12.22 -6.20 5.77
C PRO A 115 -12.60 -6.84 7.12
N SER A 116 -13.85 -6.68 7.53
CA SER A 116 -14.42 -7.48 8.62
C SER A 116 -14.00 -8.92 8.35
N ILE A 117 -13.23 -9.53 9.24
CA ILE A 117 -12.97 -10.96 9.15
C ILE A 117 -14.34 -11.60 9.30
N THR A 118 -15.02 -11.89 8.17
CA THR A 118 -16.18 -12.75 8.20
C THR A 118 -15.66 -14.07 8.71
N ARG A 119 -16.11 -14.46 9.91
CA ARG A 119 -15.78 -15.68 10.65
C ARG A 119 -15.94 -17.01 9.87
N SER A 120 -16.11 -16.98 8.56
CA SER A 120 -16.25 -18.17 7.73
C SER A 120 -14.93 -18.92 7.51
N ALA A 121 -13.77 -18.24 7.61
CA ALA A 121 -12.47 -18.88 7.37
C ALA A 121 -11.90 -19.62 8.61
N LEU A 122 -12.62 -19.65 9.73
CA LEU A 122 -12.20 -20.31 10.98
C LEU A 122 -13.06 -21.53 11.35
N GLN A 123 -13.97 -21.99 10.49
CA GLN A 123 -14.66 -23.25 10.78
C GLN A 123 -13.70 -24.42 10.52
N PRO A 124 -13.29 -25.18 11.55
CA PRO A 124 -12.58 -26.43 11.32
C PRO A 124 -13.49 -27.39 10.54
N PRO A 125 -12.93 -28.28 9.70
CA PRO A 125 -13.72 -29.29 9.02
C PRO A 125 -14.43 -30.17 10.06
N MET A 126 -15.77 -30.17 10.02
CA MET A 126 -16.61 -31.07 10.82
C MET A 126 -16.40 -32.50 10.34
N PHE A 127 -15.55 -33.27 11.03
CA PHE A 127 -15.55 -34.72 10.90
C PHE A 127 -16.90 -35.25 11.41
N HIS A 128 -17.73 -35.76 10.50
CA HIS A 128 -18.90 -36.55 10.86
C HIS A 128 -18.43 -37.98 11.05
N GLY A 129 -18.49 -38.47 12.29
CA GLY A 129 -18.38 -39.88 12.65
C GLY A 129 -19.74 -40.53 12.67
#